data_AF-A0A937GTR8-F1
#
_entry.id   AF-A0A937GTR8-F1
#
_cell.length_a   1.000
_cell.length_b   1.000
_cell.length_c   1.000
_cell.angle_alpha   90.00
_cell.angle_beta   90.00
_cell.angle_gamma   90.00
#
_symmetry.space_group_name_H-M   'P 1'
#
loop_
_entity.id
_entity.type
_entity.pdbx_description
1 polymer ?
#
loop_
_entity_poly.entity_id
_entity_poly.type
_entity_poly.pdbx_seq_one_letter_code
_entity_poly.pdbx_strand_id
1 'polypeptide(L)'
;MGSLRYFVLFLFCITACKNGKPAESTVSGTLANNEETSSPLTARFELVEYPEAFLKENGLEEWEEFVNLYEALERLKELDLRDVGVNIIGISARIKKIVSDTLPGGFETPQIRSRFKVVQMQTQKSRYFTKYYKQDSLIPSLKALYGHYNALLLRMQVLKQEESTVVSQTIPLN
;
A
#
# COMPACT_ATOMS: atom_id res chain seq x y z
N MET A 1 36.54 -27.70 32.58
CA MET A 1 36.22 -26.66 31.59
C MET A 1 34.74 -26.73 31.28
N GLY A 2 33.94 -25.82 31.83
CA GLY A 2 32.51 -25.74 31.61
C GLY A 2 32.10 -24.28 31.76
N SER A 3 31.78 -23.66 30.63
CA SER A 3 31.72 -22.22 30.41
C SER A 3 30.59 -21.53 31.18
N LEU A 4 31.01 -20.66 32.09
CA LEU A 4 30.52 -19.32 32.42
C LEU A 4 29.20 -18.87 31.76
N ARG A 5 28.21 -18.67 32.64
CA ARG A 5 26.95 -17.97 32.41
C ARG A 5 27.21 -16.47 32.22
N TYR A 6 26.80 -15.90 31.10
CA TYR A 6 26.53 -14.46 31.01
C TYR A 6 25.29 -14.20 30.17
N PHE A 7 24.18 -13.95 30.87
CA PHE A 7 22.99 -13.35 30.31
C PHE A 7 23.25 -11.84 30.23
N VAL A 8 23.89 -11.38 29.15
CA VAL A 8 24.09 -9.94 28.91
C VAL A 8 22.81 -9.39 28.29
N LEU A 9 21.97 -8.83 29.16
CA LEU A 9 20.87 -7.93 28.81
C LEU A 9 21.44 -6.72 28.08
N PHE A 10 21.18 -6.64 26.78
CA PHE A 10 21.52 -5.49 25.97
C PHE A 10 20.53 -4.35 26.27
N LEU A 11 20.82 -3.56 27.32
CA LEU A 11 20.24 -2.24 27.51
C LEU A 11 20.74 -1.33 26.38
N PHE A 12 19.99 -1.20 25.30
CA PHE A 12 20.13 -0.06 24.41
C PHE A 12 19.47 1.15 25.08
N CYS A 13 20.30 1.92 25.78
CA CYS A 13 19.96 3.25 26.26
C CYS A 13 19.56 4.15 25.09
N ILE A 14 18.30 4.56 25.13
CA ILE A 14 17.68 5.69 24.43
C ILE A 14 18.57 6.94 24.59
N THR A 15 19.27 7.33 23.52
CA THR A 15 19.88 8.64 23.42
C THR A 15 18.81 9.62 22.92
N ALA A 16 18.21 10.35 23.86
CA ALA A 16 17.34 11.48 23.54
C ALA A 16 18.18 12.64 22.97
N CYS A 17 17.92 13.03 21.72
CA CYS A 17 18.43 14.28 21.16
C CYS A 17 17.85 15.47 21.94
N LYS A 18 18.73 16.21 22.63
CA LYS A 18 18.43 17.52 23.24
C LYS A 18 18.44 18.58 22.14
N ASN A 19 17.27 18.90 21.60
CA ASN A 19 17.13 20.08 20.75
C ASN A 19 16.80 21.29 21.62
N GLY A 20 17.64 22.32 21.51
CA GLY A 20 17.54 23.57 22.26
C GLY A 20 16.22 24.29 22.04
N LYS A 21 15.76 24.98 23.08
CA LYS A 21 14.59 25.87 23.04
C LYS A 21 14.85 27.03 22.07
N PRO A 22 13.92 27.39 21.18
CA PRO A 22 13.85 28.74 20.64
C PRO A 22 12.99 29.63 21.56
N ALA A 23 13.39 30.91 21.61
CA ALA A 23 12.84 31.96 22.44
C ALA A 23 11.36 32.26 22.16
N GLU A 24 10.67 32.74 23.20
CA GLU A 24 9.41 33.46 23.08
C GLU A 24 9.60 34.72 22.24
N SER A 25 8.71 34.94 21.28
CA SER A 25 8.36 36.27 20.79
C SER A 25 6.84 36.35 20.67
N THR A 26 6.25 37.36 21.29
CA THR A 26 4.79 37.55 21.35
C THR A 26 4.37 38.68 20.40
N VAL A 27 3.23 38.46 19.73
CA VAL A 27 2.19 39.39 19.25
C VAL A 27 2.12 39.75 17.75
N SER A 28 0.92 39.43 17.24
CA SER A 28 0.09 40.00 16.15
C SER A 28 0.66 40.16 14.75
N GLY A 29 0.31 39.20 13.90
CA GLY A 29 -0.11 39.47 12.53
C GLY A 29 -1.61 39.23 12.41
N THR A 30 -2.36 40.27 12.03
CA THR A 30 -3.76 40.20 11.62
C THR A 30 -3.97 39.06 10.62
N LEU A 31 -4.88 38.13 10.91
CA LEU A 31 -5.28 37.07 9.98
C LEU A 31 -5.99 37.72 8.79
N ALA A 32 -5.23 38.02 7.74
CA ALA A 32 -5.80 38.19 6.42
C ALA A 32 -6.32 36.81 5.99
N ASN A 33 -7.65 36.64 6.01
CA ASN A 33 -8.30 35.54 5.31
C ASN A 33 -8.13 35.77 3.81
N ASN A 34 -6.94 35.47 3.32
CA ASN A 34 -6.75 35.20 1.91
C ASN A 34 -7.27 33.78 1.69
N GLU A 35 -8.54 33.65 1.29
CA GLU A 35 -8.98 32.46 0.57
C GLU A 35 -8.24 32.46 -0.78
N GLU A 36 -6.95 32.13 -0.74
CA GLU A 36 -6.23 31.72 -1.94
C GLU A 36 -6.95 30.48 -2.45
N THR A 37 -7.60 30.65 -3.60
CA THR A 37 -8.11 29.52 -4.39
C THR A 37 -6.89 28.72 -4.83
N SER A 38 -6.41 27.86 -3.94
CA SER A 38 -5.18 27.12 -4.11
C SER A 38 -5.41 26.06 -5.20
N SER A 39 -4.49 26.00 -6.16
CA SER A 39 -4.51 25.02 -7.24
C SER A 39 -4.59 23.58 -6.70
N PRO A 40 -5.26 22.66 -7.42
CA PRO A 40 -5.31 21.25 -7.04
C PRO A 40 -3.95 20.65 -6.74
N LEU A 41 -3.84 19.90 -5.64
CA LEU A 41 -2.64 19.14 -5.33
C LEU A 41 -2.68 17.83 -6.10
N THR A 42 -1.97 17.77 -7.22
CA THR A 42 -1.93 16.58 -8.07
C THR A 42 -0.56 15.91 -8.03
N ALA A 43 -0.55 14.60 -8.23
CA ALA A 43 0.66 13.82 -8.43
C ALA A 43 0.39 12.70 -9.43
N ARG A 44 1.39 12.33 -10.23
CA ARG A 44 1.28 11.18 -11.12
C ARG A 44 1.56 9.90 -10.35
N PHE A 45 0.67 8.93 -10.47
CA PHE A 45 0.86 7.57 -9.98
C PHE A 45 0.86 6.60 -11.15
N GLU A 46 1.72 5.58 -11.08
CA GLU A 46 1.78 4.51 -12.08
C GLU A 46 0.91 3.35 -11.60
N LEU A 47 -0.21 3.12 -12.26
CA LEU A 47 -1.03 1.92 -12.08
C LEU A 47 -0.87 1.07 -13.34
N VAL A 48 -0.49 -0.20 -13.18
CA VAL A 48 -0.44 -1.11 -14.34
C VAL A 48 -1.84 -1.31 -14.91
N GLU A 49 -1.93 -1.63 -16.20
CA GLU A 49 -3.21 -1.94 -16.84
C GLU A 49 -3.92 -3.10 -16.16
N TYR A 50 -5.25 -3.06 -16.17
CA TYR A 50 -6.07 -4.11 -15.59
C TYR A 50 -5.82 -5.43 -16.35
N PRO A 51 -5.40 -6.51 -15.68
CA PRO A 51 -4.96 -7.73 -16.35
C PRO A 51 -6.15 -8.63 -16.72
N GLU A 52 -7.08 -8.13 -17.54
CA GLU A 52 -8.35 -8.79 -17.86
C GLU A 52 -8.16 -10.21 -18.44
N ALA A 53 -7.27 -10.34 -19.43
CA ALA A 53 -6.98 -11.63 -20.06
C ALA A 53 -6.47 -12.67 -19.05
N PHE A 54 -5.54 -12.26 -18.18
CA PHE A 54 -5.00 -13.13 -17.12
C PHE A 54 -6.08 -13.57 -16.14
N LEU A 55 -6.97 -12.67 -15.72
CA LEU A 55 -8.05 -13.03 -14.79
C LEU A 55 -9.00 -14.04 -15.43
N LYS A 56 -9.41 -13.80 -16.69
CA LYS A 56 -10.27 -14.71 -17.43
C LYS A 56 -9.66 -16.09 -17.66
N GLU A 57 -8.38 -16.15 -18.05
CA GLU A 57 -7.64 -17.40 -18.24
C GLU A 57 -7.54 -18.24 -16.95
N ASN A 58 -7.67 -17.60 -15.79
CA ASN A 58 -7.56 -18.24 -14.48
C ASN A 58 -8.90 -18.35 -13.73
N GLY A 59 -10.03 -18.11 -14.40
CA GLY A 59 -11.38 -18.21 -13.80
C GLY A 59 -11.61 -17.18 -12.68
N LEU A 60 -11.03 -15.99 -12.80
CA LEU A 60 -11.10 -14.91 -11.83
C LEU A 60 -11.94 -13.70 -12.28
N GLU A 61 -12.62 -13.80 -13.41
CA GLU A 61 -13.48 -12.75 -13.96
C GLU A 61 -14.61 -12.31 -13.00
N GLU A 62 -15.05 -13.22 -12.13
CA GLU A 62 -16.09 -12.94 -11.12
C GLU A 62 -15.52 -12.47 -9.77
N TRP A 63 -14.20 -12.22 -9.67
CA TRP A 63 -13.60 -11.72 -8.43
C TRP A 63 -13.90 -10.23 -8.22
N GLU A 64 -15.14 -9.93 -7.89
CA GLU A 64 -15.72 -8.59 -7.83
C GLU A 64 -14.92 -7.66 -6.90
N GLU A 65 -14.43 -8.15 -5.77
CA GLU A 65 -13.64 -7.36 -4.83
C GLU A 65 -12.34 -6.85 -5.45
N PHE A 66 -11.71 -7.67 -6.30
CA PHE A 66 -10.48 -7.33 -6.98
C PHE A 66 -10.71 -6.25 -8.04
N VAL A 67 -11.74 -6.41 -8.88
CA VAL A 67 -12.19 -5.40 -9.86
C VAL A 67 -12.45 -4.06 -9.16
N ASN A 68 -13.27 -4.11 -8.12
CA ASN A 68 -13.67 -2.96 -7.33
C ASN A 68 -12.48 -2.22 -6.68
N LEU A 69 -11.46 -2.97 -6.25
CA LEU A 69 -10.23 -2.39 -5.71
C LEU A 69 -9.43 -1.67 -6.81
N TYR A 70 -9.26 -2.32 -7.97
CA TYR A 70 -8.56 -1.72 -9.10
C TYR A 70 -9.20 -0.40 -9.52
N GLU A 71 -10.51 -0.39 -9.74
CA GLU A 71 -11.23 0.82 -10.13
C GLU A 71 -11.12 1.94 -9.08
N ALA A 72 -11.09 1.59 -7.79
CA ALA A 72 -10.93 2.57 -6.73
C ALA A 72 -9.53 3.20 -6.74
N LEU A 73 -8.49 2.44 -7.06
CA LEU A 73 -7.14 2.95 -7.28
C LEU A 73 -7.08 3.79 -8.54
N GLU A 74 -7.66 3.33 -9.65
CA GLU A 74 -7.67 4.10 -10.90
C GLU A 74 -8.36 5.45 -10.74
N ARG A 75 -9.51 5.50 -10.07
CA ARG A 75 -10.17 6.78 -9.74
C ARG A 75 -9.32 7.67 -8.85
N LEU A 76 -8.62 7.11 -7.86
CA LEU A 76 -7.80 7.91 -6.94
C LEU A 76 -6.65 8.64 -7.66
N LYS A 77 -6.13 8.06 -8.75
CA LYS A 77 -5.02 8.63 -9.53
C LYS A 77 -5.34 10.03 -10.09
N GLU A 78 -6.61 10.30 -10.37
CA GLU A 78 -7.09 11.51 -11.05
C GLU A 78 -7.58 12.60 -10.10
N LEU A 79 -7.57 12.36 -8.78
CA LEU A 79 -8.18 13.27 -7.80
C LEU A 79 -7.20 14.32 -7.26
N ASP A 80 -7.78 15.44 -6.79
CA ASP A 80 -7.09 16.40 -5.94
C ASP A 80 -6.80 15.77 -4.57
N LEU A 81 -5.51 15.61 -4.26
CA LEU A 81 -5.03 14.91 -3.07
C LEU A 81 -5.39 15.61 -1.75
N ARG A 82 -5.92 16.84 -1.79
CA ARG A 82 -6.40 17.54 -0.59
C ARG A 82 -7.66 16.89 -0.01
N ASP A 83 -8.48 16.24 -0.84
CA ASP A 83 -9.82 15.73 -0.50
C ASP A 83 -10.00 14.22 -0.69
N VAL A 84 -8.92 13.46 -0.86
CA VAL A 84 -8.96 12.00 -1.11
C VAL A 84 -9.22 11.13 0.13
N GLY A 85 -9.47 11.72 1.31
CA GLY A 85 -9.62 10.98 2.56
C GLY A 85 -10.70 9.90 2.51
N VAL A 86 -11.86 10.21 1.92
CA VAL A 86 -12.97 9.27 1.73
C VAL A 86 -12.58 8.16 0.74
N ASN A 87 -11.89 8.49 -0.35
CA ASN A 87 -11.44 7.51 -1.33
C ASN A 87 -10.47 6.49 -0.72
N ILE A 88 -9.52 6.94 0.09
CA ILE A 88 -8.57 6.06 0.78
C ILE A 88 -9.29 5.18 1.83
N ILE A 89 -10.32 5.70 2.51
CA ILE A 89 -11.17 4.88 3.40
C ILE A 89 -11.86 3.77 2.59
N GLY A 90 -12.42 4.10 1.43
CA GLY A 90 -13.04 3.13 0.52
C GLY A 90 -12.07 2.04 0.07
N ILE A 91 -10.86 2.42 -0.37
CA ILE A 91 -9.79 1.48 -0.75
C ILE A 91 -9.41 0.59 0.44
N SER A 92 -9.27 1.18 1.64
CA SER A 92 -8.94 0.43 2.85
C SER A 92 -9.99 -0.62 3.21
N ALA A 93 -11.28 -0.30 3.04
CA ALA A 93 -12.37 -1.25 3.28
C ALA A 93 -12.34 -2.41 2.27
N ARG A 94 -12.13 -2.12 0.99
CA ARG A 94 -12.03 -3.15 -0.08
C ARG A 94 -10.86 -4.09 0.15
N ILE A 95 -9.67 -3.55 0.44
CA ILE A 95 -8.49 -4.39 0.76
C ILE A 95 -8.76 -5.23 2.01
N LYS A 96 -9.38 -4.65 3.05
CA LYS A 96 -9.70 -5.40 4.26
C LYS A 96 -10.60 -6.60 3.96
N LYS A 97 -11.61 -6.44 3.10
CA LYS A 97 -12.50 -7.54 2.64
C LYS A 97 -11.69 -8.64 1.93
N ILE A 98 -10.86 -8.27 0.96
CA ILE A 98 -9.99 -9.25 0.27
C ILE A 98 -9.05 -9.98 1.25
N VAL A 99 -8.46 -9.25 2.20
CA VAL A 99 -7.53 -9.83 3.18
C VAL A 99 -8.23 -10.71 4.21
N SER A 100 -9.52 -10.50 4.51
CA SER A 100 -10.27 -11.35 5.43
C SER A 100 -10.78 -12.63 4.80
N ASP A 101 -11.05 -12.60 3.49
CA ASP A 101 -11.71 -13.69 2.78
C ASP A 101 -10.69 -14.68 2.21
N THR A 102 -11.13 -15.88 1.86
CA THR A 102 -10.28 -16.87 1.15
C THR A 102 -10.02 -16.40 -0.27
N LEU A 103 -8.75 -16.39 -0.69
CA LEU A 103 -8.36 -15.95 -2.03
C LEU A 103 -8.68 -17.04 -3.07
N PRO A 104 -9.37 -16.70 -4.18
CA PRO A 104 -9.73 -17.66 -5.22
C PRO A 104 -8.54 -18.04 -6.12
N GLY A 105 -8.76 -18.91 -7.12
CA GLY A 105 -7.80 -19.17 -8.20
C GLY A 105 -6.47 -19.79 -7.77
N GLY A 106 -6.41 -20.43 -6.60
CA GLY A 106 -5.15 -20.95 -6.04
C GLY A 106 -4.23 -19.86 -5.48
N PHE A 107 -4.70 -18.61 -5.35
CA PHE A 107 -3.92 -17.51 -4.78
C PHE A 107 -3.86 -17.51 -3.25
N GLU A 108 -4.49 -18.47 -2.58
CA GLU A 108 -4.40 -18.70 -1.14
C GLU A 108 -3.02 -19.25 -0.73
N THR A 109 -1.98 -18.45 -0.96
CA THR A 109 -0.58 -18.79 -0.67
C THR A 109 0.06 -17.72 0.21
N PRO A 110 1.06 -18.06 1.04
CA PRO A 110 1.78 -17.08 1.85
C PRO A 110 2.40 -15.93 1.04
N GLN A 111 2.83 -16.20 -0.19
CA GLN A 111 3.48 -15.23 -1.06
C GLN A 111 2.52 -14.13 -1.55
N ILE A 112 1.26 -14.49 -1.82
CA ILE A 112 0.23 -13.55 -2.26
C ILE A 112 -0.42 -12.87 -1.06
N ARG A 113 -0.75 -13.63 -0.01
CA ARG A 113 -1.29 -13.10 1.25
C ARG A 113 -0.40 -12.02 1.87
N SER A 114 0.91 -12.25 1.93
CA SER A 114 1.86 -11.25 2.46
C SER A 114 1.84 -9.96 1.64
N ARG A 115 1.79 -10.05 0.32
CA ARG A 115 1.73 -8.87 -0.56
C ARG A 115 0.44 -8.08 -0.39
N PHE A 116 -0.71 -8.73 -0.29
CA PHE A 116 -1.97 -8.05 0.06
C PHE A 116 -1.88 -7.32 1.41
N LYS A 117 -1.26 -7.93 2.43
CA LYS A 117 -1.03 -7.26 3.73
C LYS A 117 -0.10 -6.04 3.60
N VAL A 118 0.89 -6.07 2.71
CA VAL A 118 1.72 -4.89 2.43
C VAL A 118 0.89 -3.79 1.77
N VAL A 119 0.07 -4.10 0.77
CA VAL A 119 -0.86 -3.13 0.15
C VAL A 119 -1.81 -2.53 1.20
N GLN A 120 -2.34 -3.36 2.10
CA GLN A 120 -3.17 -2.92 3.22
C GLN A 120 -2.43 -1.93 4.14
N MET A 121 -1.21 -2.26 4.55
CA MET A 121 -0.37 -1.39 5.39
C MET A 121 -0.11 -0.05 4.70
N GLN A 122 0.23 -0.03 3.41
CA GLN A 122 0.50 1.23 2.71
C GLN A 122 -0.75 2.09 2.59
N THR A 123 -1.92 1.48 2.38
CA THR A 123 -3.21 2.19 2.41
C THR A 123 -3.47 2.83 3.77
N GLN A 124 -3.17 2.11 4.87
CA GLN A 124 -3.30 2.66 6.21
C GLN A 124 -2.34 3.84 6.46
N LYS A 125 -1.11 3.77 5.95
CA LYS A 125 -0.15 4.89 6.01
C LYS A 125 -0.67 6.10 5.24
N SER A 126 -1.17 5.92 4.02
CA SER A 126 -1.76 7.02 3.25
C SER A 126 -2.96 7.63 3.96
N ARG A 127 -3.83 6.80 4.57
CA ARG A 127 -4.95 7.28 5.39
C ARG A 127 -4.46 8.13 6.56
N TYR A 128 -3.42 7.68 7.26
CA TYR A 128 -2.84 8.44 8.36
C TYR A 128 -2.37 9.83 7.88
N PHE A 129 -1.70 9.92 6.74
CA PHE A 129 -1.21 11.18 6.20
C PHE A 129 -2.33 12.11 5.71
N THR A 130 -3.44 11.58 5.16
CA THR A 130 -4.61 12.44 4.87
C THR A 130 -5.19 13.12 6.12
N LYS A 131 -5.09 12.47 7.29
CA LYS A 131 -5.64 12.98 8.55
C LYS A 131 -4.68 13.92 9.28
N TYR A 132 -3.37 13.66 9.21
CA TYR A 132 -2.40 14.31 10.09
C TYR A 132 -1.21 15.02 9.41
N TYR A 133 -0.81 14.63 8.18
CA TYR A 133 0.37 15.20 7.50
C TYR A 133 0.15 15.23 5.98
N LYS A 134 -0.35 16.36 5.47
CA LYS A 134 -1.10 16.33 4.20
C LYS A 134 -0.29 16.20 2.91
N GLN A 135 0.92 16.75 2.79
CA GLN A 135 1.59 16.81 1.47
C GLN A 135 2.89 16.00 1.41
N ASP A 136 3.90 16.38 2.19
CA ASP A 136 5.26 15.79 2.12
C ASP A 136 5.29 14.28 2.39
N SER A 137 4.29 13.78 3.13
CA SER A 137 4.17 12.36 3.48
C SER A 137 3.09 11.62 2.69
N LEU A 138 2.03 12.30 2.27
CA LEU A 138 0.92 11.67 1.55
C LEU A 138 1.35 11.18 0.17
N ILE A 139 1.98 12.03 -0.63
CA ILE A 139 2.39 11.67 -2.00
C ILE A 139 3.35 10.47 -2.00
N PRO A 140 4.44 10.44 -1.19
CA PRO A 140 5.29 9.26 -1.10
C PRO A 140 4.55 8.00 -0.65
N SER A 141 3.63 8.12 0.31
CA SER A 141 2.86 6.95 0.77
C SER A 141 1.93 6.39 -0.32
N LEU A 142 1.31 7.27 -1.12
CA LEU A 142 0.48 6.87 -2.24
C LEU A 142 1.33 6.22 -3.34
N LYS A 143 2.49 6.79 -3.67
CA LYS A 143 3.44 6.14 -4.60
C LYS A 143 3.82 4.73 -4.13
N ALA A 144 4.07 4.55 -2.83
CA ALA A 144 4.33 3.23 -2.27
C ALA A 144 3.12 2.29 -2.39
N LEU A 145 1.90 2.78 -2.15
CA LEU A 145 0.67 2.00 -2.34
C LEU A 145 0.57 1.45 -3.77
N TYR A 146 0.68 2.31 -4.77
CA TYR A 146 0.63 1.89 -6.18
C TYR A 146 1.76 0.92 -6.53
N GLY A 147 3.01 1.21 -6.13
CA GLY A 147 4.14 0.33 -6.38
C GLY A 147 3.95 -1.08 -5.80
N HIS A 148 3.43 -1.18 -4.57
CA HIS A 148 3.15 -2.46 -3.94
C HIS A 148 1.94 -3.19 -4.55
N TYR A 149 0.92 -2.45 -5.02
CA TYR A 149 -0.20 -3.04 -5.74
C TYR A 149 0.24 -3.61 -7.10
N ASN A 150 1.05 -2.88 -7.86
CA ASN A 150 1.61 -3.37 -9.12
C ASN A 150 2.48 -4.61 -8.91
N ALA A 151 3.29 -4.63 -7.84
CA ALA A 151 4.12 -5.79 -7.50
C ALA A 151 3.29 -7.01 -7.06
N LEU A 152 2.12 -6.80 -6.46
CA LEU A 152 1.16 -7.87 -6.17
C LEU A 152 0.63 -8.47 -7.47
N LEU A 153 0.18 -7.64 -8.40
CA LEU A 153 -0.31 -8.06 -9.72
C LEU A 153 0.71 -8.87 -10.49
N LEU A 154 1.94 -8.36 -10.58
CA LEU A 154 3.04 -9.07 -11.24
C LEU A 154 3.29 -10.43 -10.58
N ARG A 155 3.26 -10.52 -9.24
CA ARG A 155 3.49 -11.80 -8.58
C ARG A 155 2.38 -12.82 -8.86
N MET A 156 1.11 -12.38 -8.92
CA MET A 156 0.01 -13.26 -9.28
C MET A 156 0.22 -13.88 -10.67
N GLN A 157 0.66 -13.09 -11.65
CA GLN A 157 0.95 -13.57 -13.00
C GLN A 157 2.14 -14.55 -13.02
N VAL A 158 3.25 -14.20 -12.37
CA VAL A 158 4.44 -15.06 -12.32
C VAL A 158 4.14 -16.38 -11.61
N LEU A 159 3.35 -16.38 -10.54
CA LEU A 159 2.95 -17.62 -9.84
C LEU A 159 2.25 -18.61 -10.79
N LYS A 160 1.34 -18.12 -11.63
CA LYS A 160 0.63 -18.96 -12.61
C LYS A 160 1.53 -19.46 -13.73
N GLN A 161 2.47 -18.62 -14.17
CA GLN A 161 3.47 -19.04 -15.13
C GLN A 161 4.38 -20.15 -14.56
N GLU A 162 4.80 -20.03 -13.31
CA GLU A 162 5.57 -21.07 -12.60
C GLU A 162 4.77 -22.38 -12.51
N GLU A 163 3.49 -22.32 -12.11
CA GLU A 163 2.60 -23.49 -12.05
C GLU A 163 2.48 -24.20 -13.40
N SER A 164 2.23 -23.46 -14.49
CA SER A 164 2.10 -24.04 -15.84
C SER A 164 3.41 -24.68 -16.36
N THR A 165 4.56 -24.08 -16.04
CA THR A 165 5.87 -24.58 -16.48
C THR A 165 6.23 -25.89 -15.78
N VAL A 166 5.93 -26.00 -14.49
CA VAL A 166 6.16 -27.23 -13.70
C VAL A 166 5.31 -28.38 -14.24
N VAL A 167 4.03 -28.13 -14.57
CA VAL A 167 3.17 -29.16 -15.16
C VAL A 167 3.75 -29.69 -16.48
N SER A 168 4.23 -28.80 -17.35
CA SER A 168 4.77 -29.20 -18.66
C SER A 168 6.04 -30.06 -18.57
N GLN A 169 6.81 -29.99 -17.47
CA GLN A 169 8.02 -30.80 -17.26
C GLN A 169 7.72 -32.17 -16.63
N THR A 170 6.51 -32.37 -16.09
CA THR A 170 6.13 -33.62 -15.40
C THR A 170 5.38 -34.61 -16.27
N ILE A 171 5.00 -34.24 -17.51
CA ILE A 171 4.38 -35.16 -18.48
C ILE A 171 5.50 -35.80 -19.30
N PRO A 172 5.78 -37.11 -19.16
CA PRO A 172 6.77 -37.78 -20.00
C PRO A 172 6.27 -37.81 -21.46
N LEU A 173 7.17 -37.47 -22.39
CA LEU A 173 6.98 -37.68 -23.83
C LEU A 173 6.71 -39.17 -24.06
N ASN A 174 5.49 -39.50 -24.50
CA ASN A 174 5.09 -40.83 -24.91
C ASN A 174 5.29 -40.99 -26.43
#